data_AF-A0A1F7UXH4-F1
#
_entry.id   AF-A0A1F7UXH4-F1
#
_cell.length_a   1.000
_cell.length_b   1.000
_cell.length_c   1.000
_cell.angle_alpha   90.00
_cell.angle_beta   90.00
_cell.angle_gamma   90.00
#
_symmetry.space_group_name_H-M   'P 1'
#
loop_
_entity.id
_entity.type
_entity.pdbx_description
1 polymer ?
#
loop_
_entity_poly.entity_id
_entity_poly.type
_entity_poly.pdbx_seq_one_letter_code
_entity_poly.pdbx_strand_id
1 'polypeptide(L)'
;MKSEIKSFRDLVVWQKASALATLLYKVTENFPKTEIYGITSQMRRAAVSVSSNIAEGFKRNSKKEKVQFYSMAYGSLSELESQIEISFRLEYLTITNYDQILSAINEVSRLLDGIIRSTNRNYQSRFDVLVAVSIFYILYSIFPISPANAGEIGLAVTRNRFDIEMLSGDTYKGDLAVYNKSADAALPVHVELALWNIKEDSEDIEFVQAESLLNATRWFEVQPKDFILDQGGDRQIKFEITAPKDASPGAYLVMMRFQAVLPEHYFLKEGPRFLPEIGVLFFINVRTLAIDSAAENNRLNIVSFEPEGTHRLTFIDRYVVSPANAGVFDEAVKKLVAKIENKSIYYFKASGFVVIKNLFGQTVSLIKIPEKFLLPNRTRSIPITVITPPTEQSKSNILYSIFYILQQQTYLGPYTATLTLNVPSSNGGVEPISESINFWIIPWKFWSAVIIIALLIAFIILKLRRRLRPALSALIGR
;
A
#
# COMPACT_ATOMS: atom_id res chain seq x y z
N MET A 1 34.63 -24.52 2.53
CA MET A 1 33.79 -25.51 1.81
C MET A 1 33.60 -26.70 2.76
N LYS A 2 32.40 -26.90 3.32
CA LYS A 2 32.15 -28.07 4.20
C LYS A 2 32.24 -29.31 3.32
N SER A 3 33.13 -30.24 3.66
CA SER A 3 33.24 -31.53 2.97
C SER A 3 31.92 -32.28 3.08
N GLU A 4 31.50 -32.87 1.96
CA GLU A 4 30.31 -33.73 1.92
C GLU A 4 30.52 -34.95 2.82
N ILE A 5 29.61 -35.18 3.77
CA ILE A 5 29.64 -36.33 4.69
C ILE A 5 29.11 -37.55 3.93
N LYS A 6 29.99 -38.47 3.56
CA LYS A 6 29.65 -39.70 2.79
C LYS A 6 29.68 -40.95 3.66
N SER A 7 30.36 -40.87 4.80
CA SER A 7 30.61 -41.97 5.73
C SER A 7 30.42 -41.51 7.17
N PHE A 8 30.08 -42.45 8.07
CA PHE A 8 30.08 -42.17 9.50
C PHE A 8 31.48 -41.75 9.99
N ARG A 9 32.54 -42.14 9.27
CA ARG A 9 33.93 -41.74 9.55
C ARG A 9 34.16 -40.25 9.37
N ASP A 10 33.30 -39.56 8.63
CA ASP A 10 33.37 -38.11 8.44
C ASP A 10 32.71 -37.35 9.60
N LEU A 11 32.00 -38.05 10.50
CA LEU A 11 31.41 -37.45 11.69
C LEU A 11 32.47 -37.24 12.76
N VAL A 12 32.69 -35.98 13.14
CA VAL A 12 33.61 -35.61 14.23
C VAL A 12 33.23 -36.34 15.54
N VAL A 13 31.93 -36.46 15.84
CA VAL A 13 31.43 -37.18 17.02
C VAL A 13 31.85 -38.66 17.03
N TRP A 14 31.86 -39.30 15.86
CA TRP A 14 32.30 -40.70 15.73
C TRP A 14 33.81 -40.82 15.94
N GLN A 15 34.60 -39.93 15.31
CA GLN A 15 36.06 -39.92 15.44
C GLN A 15 36.49 -39.77 16.91
N LYS A 16 35.86 -38.85 17.63
CA LYS A 16 36.12 -38.61 19.06
C LYS A 16 35.68 -39.78 19.93
N ALA A 17 34.51 -40.38 19.68
CA ALA A 17 34.07 -41.58 20.39
C ALA A 17 35.00 -42.78 20.15
N SER A 18 35.48 -42.99 18.92
CA SER A 18 36.42 -44.06 18.60
C SER A 18 37.79 -43.84 19.26
N ALA A 19 38.25 -42.59 19.36
CA ALA A 19 39.48 -42.24 20.07
C ALA A 19 39.34 -42.47 21.58
N LEU A 20 38.19 -42.12 22.17
CA LEU A 20 37.88 -42.39 23.58
C LEU A 20 37.89 -43.90 23.88
N ALA A 21 37.30 -44.73 23.03
CA ALA A 21 37.36 -46.18 23.17
C ALA A 21 38.82 -46.68 23.17
N THR A 22 39.63 -46.21 22.22
CA THR A 22 41.04 -46.61 22.11
C THR A 22 41.86 -46.19 23.34
N LEU A 23 41.61 -44.98 23.86
CA LEU A 23 42.24 -44.48 25.09
C LEU A 23 41.91 -45.40 26.27
N LEU A 24 40.65 -45.81 26.41
CA LEU A 24 40.21 -46.67 27.51
C LEU A 24 40.85 -48.05 27.48
N TYR A 25 41.02 -48.65 26.30
CA TYR A 25 41.73 -49.93 26.19
C TYR A 25 43.15 -49.80 26.77
N LYS A 26 43.89 -48.75 26.41
CA LYS A 26 45.25 -48.51 26.91
C LYS A 26 45.29 -48.25 28.40
N VAL A 27 44.40 -47.41 28.93
CA VAL A 27 44.40 -47.06 30.35
C VAL A 27 44.04 -48.28 31.22
N THR A 28 43.05 -49.06 30.79
CA THR A 28 42.59 -50.23 31.54
C THR A 28 43.52 -51.45 31.46
N GLU A 29 44.60 -51.42 30.67
CA GLU A 29 45.65 -52.45 30.73
C GLU A 29 46.36 -52.50 32.09
N ASN A 30 46.40 -51.37 32.78
CA ASN A 30 47.03 -51.24 34.09
C ASN A 30 46.07 -51.54 35.27
N PHE A 31 44.82 -51.93 34.99
CA PHE A 31 43.87 -52.27 36.04
C PHE A 31 44.21 -53.64 36.67
N PRO A 32 43.76 -53.91 37.92
CA PRO A 32 43.96 -55.20 38.54
C PRO A 32 43.43 -56.35 37.68
N LYS A 33 44.21 -57.45 37.57
CA LYS A 33 43.81 -58.61 36.76
C LYS A 33 42.50 -59.26 37.22
N THR A 34 42.14 -59.10 38.50
CA THR A 34 40.86 -59.56 39.08
C THR A 34 39.65 -58.84 38.48
N GLU A 35 39.83 -57.61 37.96
CA GLU A 35 38.77 -56.77 37.41
C GLU A 35 38.60 -56.90 35.89
N ILE A 36 39.35 -57.78 35.23
CA ILE A 36 39.26 -58.00 33.78
C ILE A 36 37.83 -58.32 33.36
N TYR A 37 37.16 -59.21 34.09
CA TYR A 37 35.77 -59.60 33.85
C TYR A 37 34.76 -58.70 34.58
N GLY A 38 35.24 -57.87 35.51
CA GLY A 38 34.47 -56.89 36.25
C GLY A 38 34.38 -55.56 35.50
N ILE A 39 34.83 -54.48 36.14
CA ILE A 39 34.64 -53.12 35.63
C ILE A 39 35.38 -52.87 34.30
N THR A 40 36.54 -53.50 34.09
CA THR A 40 37.34 -53.34 32.86
C THR A 40 36.57 -53.76 31.60
N SER A 41 35.92 -54.92 31.63
CA SER A 41 35.12 -55.42 30.51
C SER A 41 33.89 -54.55 30.25
N GLN A 42 33.24 -54.05 31.31
CA GLN A 42 32.07 -53.19 31.18
C GLN A 42 32.43 -51.84 30.53
N MET A 43 33.49 -51.19 31.01
CA MET A 43 33.97 -49.91 30.47
C MET A 43 34.36 -49.99 29.00
N ARG A 44 35.11 -51.04 28.63
CA ARG A 44 35.53 -51.26 27.23
C ARG A 44 34.31 -51.47 26.31
N ARG A 45 33.32 -52.25 26.76
CA ARG A 45 32.07 -52.46 25.99
C ARG A 45 31.24 -51.19 25.88
N ALA A 46 31.08 -50.43 26.96
CA ALA A 46 30.36 -49.17 26.95
C ALA A 46 31.02 -48.18 25.98
N ALA A 47 32.34 -48.02 26.02
CA ALA A 47 33.07 -47.12 25.12
C ALA A 47 32.95 -47.50 23.63
N VAL A 48 33.07 -48.81 23.31
CA VAL A 48 32.88 -49.30 21.94
C VAL A 48 31.44 -49.06 21.48
N SER A 49 30.46 -49.32 22.35
CA SER A 49 29.03 -49.10 22.11
C SER A 49 28.71 -47.67 21.67
N VAL A 50 29.35 -46.65 22.28
CA VAL A 50 29.16 -45.24 21.85
C VAL A 50 29.46 -45.07 20.37
N SER A 51 30.65 -45.50 19.92
CA SER A 51 31.06 -45.35 18.52
C SER A 51 30.25 -46.22 17.56
N SER A 52 29.88 -47.43 17.96
CA SER A 52 29.07 -48.35 17.14
C SER A 52 27.66 -47.81 16.94
N ASN A 53 27.00 -47.32 17.99
CA ASN A 53 25.67 -46.73 17.90
C ASN A 53 25.65 -45.46 17.04
N ILE A 54 26.71 -44.63 17.07
CA ILE A 54 26.84 -43.48 16.15
C ILE A 54 26.92 -43.95 14.69
N ALA A 55 27.74 -44.97 14.41
CA ALA A 55 27.89 -45.51 13.05
C ALA A 55 26.58 -46.14 12.53
N GLU A 56 25.87 -46.87 13.40
CA GLU A 56 24.58 -47.47 13.08
C GLU A 56 23.50 -46.41 12.85
N GLY A 57 23.41 -45.41 13.73
CA GLY A 57 22.51 -44.27 13.57
C GLY A 57 22.76 -43.52 12.26
N PHE A 58 24.01 -43.32 11.84
CA PHE A 58 24.33 -42.68 10.56
C PHE A 58 23.73 -43.45 9.36
N LYS A 59 23.72 -44.78 9.42
CA LYS A 59 23.23 -45.66 8.34
C LYS A 59 21.71 -45.83 8.31
N ARG A 60 20.98 -45.41 9.34
CA ARG A 60 19.50 -45.48 9.34
C ARG A 60 18.90 -44.48 8.37
N ASN A 61 17.73 -44.82 7.83
CA ASN A 61 17.02 -43.95 6.88
C ASN A 61 16.09 -42.97 7.59
N SER A 62 15.38 -43.41 8.64
CA SER A 62 14.42 -42.56 9.33
C SER A 62 15.08 -41.74 10.44
N LYS A 63 14.66 -40.47 10.60
CA LYS A 63 15.17 -39.58 11.66
C LYS A 63 14.94 -40.14 13.07
N LYS A 64 13.78 -40.76 13.30
CA LYS A 64 13.42 -41.36 14.59
C LYS A 64 14.40 -42.45 14.98
N GLU A 65 14.73 -43.35 14.04
CA GLU A 65 15.75 -44.38 14.28
C GLU A 65 17.13 -43.76 14.49
N LYS A 66 17.55 -42.76 13.69
CA LYS A 66 18.83 -42.06 13.90
C LYS A 66 18.96 -41.52 15.33
N VAL A 67 17.92 -40.82 15.80
CA VAL A 67 17.88 -40.24 17.15
C VAL A 67 17.88 -41.31 18.22
N GLN A 68 17.18 -42.43 18.02
CA GLN A 68 17.20 -43.56 18.95
C GLN A 68 18.62 -44.11 19.13
N PHE A 69 19.34 -44.37 18.03
CA PHE A 69 20.73 -44.84 18.11
C PHE A 69 21.68 -43.81 18.73
N TYR A 70 21.54 -42.53 18.39
CA TYR A 70 22.34 -41.47 19.04
C TYR A 70 22.04 -41.33 20.53
N SER A 71 20.78 -41.57 20.94
CA SER A 71 20.40 -41.59 22.37
C SER A 71 20.97 -42.82 23.09
N MET A 72 21.01 -43.98 22.43
CA MET A 72 21.69 -45.18 22.98
C MET A 72 23.21 -44.96 23.12
N ALA A 73 23.83 -44.26 22.18
CA ALA A 73 25.22 -43.84 22.28
C ALA A 73 25.44 -42.92 23.50
N TYR A 74 24.53 -41.97 23.71
CA TYR A 74 24.56 -41.08 24.88
C TYR A 74 24.41 -41.86 26.20
N GLY A 75 23.47 -42.81 26.26
CA GLY A 75 23.29 -43.67 27.44
C GLY A 75 24.54 -44.51 27.75
N SER A 76 25.17 -45.09 26.72
CA SER A 76 26.43 -45.83 26.88
C SER A 76 27.59 -44.93 27.36
N LEU A 77 27.60 -43.66 26.96
CA LEU A 77 28.59 -42.68 27.40
C LEU A 77 28.40 -42.31 28.87
N SER A 78 27.16 -42.12 29.32
CA SER A 78 26.84 -41.86 30.74
C SER A 78 27.14 -43.07 31.63
N GLU A 79 26.90 -44.29 31.15
CA GLU A 79 27.30 -45.51 31.85
C GLU A 79 28.82 -45.57 32.05
N LEU A 80 29.57 -45.28 30.99
CA LEU A 80 31.03 -45.22 31.03
C LEU A 80 31.54 -44.14 32.01
N GLU A 81 30.93 -42.94 32.00
CA GLU A 81 31.27 -41.86 32.93
C GLU A 81 31.11 -42.30 34.39
N SER A 82 30.02 -42.98 34.71
CA SER A 82 29.81 -43.54 36.06
C SER A 82 30.85 -44.60 36.42
N GLN A 83 31.27 -45.45 35.48
CA GLN A 83 32.29 -46.47 35.74
C GLN A 83 33.69 -45.85 35.90
N ILE A 84 33.97 -44.73 35.25
CA ILE A 84 35.20 -43.95 35.43
C ILE A 84 35.28 -43.36 36.83
N GLU A 85 34.19 -42.76 37.31
CA GLU A 85 34.07 -42.26 38.69
C GLU A 85 34.33 -43.36 39.73
N ILE A 86 33.74 -44.55 39.53
CA ILE A 86 33.96 -45.70 40.42
C ILE A 86 35.43 -46.16 40.36
N SER A 87 35.99 -46.29 39.15
CA SER A 87 37.39 -46.75 38.98
C SER A 87 38.40 -45.78 39.59
N PHE A 88 38.12 -44.48 39.57
CA PHE A 88 38.96 -43.47 40.21
C PHE A 88 38.89 -43.57 41.74
N ARG A 89 37.69 -43.77 42.31
CA ARG A 89 37.51 -43.98 43.76
C ARG A 89 38.13 -45.27 44.28
N LEU A 90 38.21 -46.29 43.44
CA LEU A 90 38.93 -47.53 43.71
C LEU A 90 40.44 -47.41 43.48
N GLU A 91 40.94 -46.21 43.16
CA GLU A 91 42.35 -45.92 42.89
C GLU A 91 42.94 -46.70 41.70
N TYR A 92 42.09 -47.20 40.79
CA TYR A 92 42.54 -47.87 39.56
C TYR A 92 43.00 -46.87 38.48
N LEU A 93 42.64 -45.60 38.65
CA LEU A 93 43.01 -44.50 37.76
C LEU A 93 43.87 -43.48 38.50
N THR A 94 44.92 -43.03 37.85
CA THR A 94 45.63 -41.81 38.27
C THR A 94 44.78 -40.58 37.96
N ILE A 95 44.98 -39.50 38.71
CA ILE A 95 44.29 -38.22 38.46
C ILE A 95 44.49 -37.74 37.02
N THR A 96 45.68 -37.93 36.44
CA THR A 96 45.97 -37.54 35.05
C THR A 96 45.14 -38.34 34.05
N ASN A 97 45.02 -39.67 34.23
CA ASN A 97 44.20 -40.50 33.35
C ASN A 97 42.72 -40.20 33.52
N TYR A 98 42.28 -39.95 34.76
CA TYR A 98 40.92 -39.57 35.07
C TYR A 98 40.51 -38.27 34.35
N ASP A 99 41.28 -37.19 34.51
CA ASP A 99 41.00 -35.90 33.88
C ASP A 99 41.01 -35.98 32.35
N GLN A 100 41.96 -36.74 31.78
CA GLN A 100 42.05 -36.94 30.34
C GLN A 100 40.81 -37.65 29.79
N ILE A 101 40.33 -38.70 30.47
CA ILE A 101 39.15 -39.45 30.05
C ILE A 101 37.89 -38.61 30.22
N LEU A 102 37.73 -37.92 31.35
CA LEU A 102 36.56 -37.08 31.62
C LEU A 102 36.44 -35.92 30.62
N SER A 103 37.56 -35.31 30.23
CA SER A 103 37.59 -34.30 29.17
C SER A 103 37.10 -34.86 27.82
N ALA A 104 37.56 -36.07 27.46
CA ALA A 104 37.12 -36.75 26.25
C ALA A 104 35.62 -37.14 26.29
N ILE A 105 35.11 -37.60 27.44
CA ILE A 105 33.68 -37.88 27.65
C ILE A 105 32.85 -36.61 27.43
N ASN A 106 33.25 -35.50 28.05
CA ASN A 106 32.57 -34.21 27.90
C ASN A 106 32.54 -33.70 26.46
N GLU A 107 33.64 -33.88 25.72
CA GLU A 107 33.70 -33.52 24.31
C GLU A 107 32.71 -34.35 23.48
N VAL A 108 32.68 -35.68 23.68
CA VAL A 108 31.76 -36.58 22.97
C VAL A 108 30.29 -36.28 23.33
N SER A 109 30.00 -36.01 24.60
CA SER A 109 28.65 -35.68 25.09
C SER A 109 28.08 -34.44 24.38
N ARG A 110 28.85 -33.34 24.33
CA ARG A 110 28.44 -32.10 23.64
C ARG A 110 28.19 -32.32 22.14
N LEU A 111 29.01 -33.16 21.51
CA LEU A 111 28.88 -33.49 20.09
C LEU A 111 27.66 -34.39 19.83
N LEU A 112 27.35 -35.33 20.73
CA LEU A 112 26.13 -36.15 20.66
C LEU A 112 24.86 -35.31 20.82
N ASP A 113 24.85 -34.38 21.77
CA ASP A 113 23.74 -33.43 21.92
C ASP A 113 23.52 -32.59 20.67
N GLY A 114 24.60 -32.13 20.03
CA GLY A 114 24.54 -31.39 18.78
C GLY A 114 23.92 -32.20 17.63
N ILE A 115 24.32 -33.47 17.47
CA ILE A 115 23.80 -34.32 16.39
C ILE A 115 22.34 -34.73 16.65
N ILE A 116 21.94 -34.98 17.91
CA ILE A 116 20.55 -35.28 18.27
C ILE A 116 19.64 -34.08 17.97
N ARG A 117 20.00 -32.88 18.46
CA ARG A 117 19.22 -31.66 18.22
C ARG A 117 19.08 -31.33 16.74
N SER A 118 20.18 -31.42 15.98
CA SER A 118 20.15 -31.14 14.54
C SER A 118 19.30 -32.15 13.76
N THR A 119 19.32 -33.42 14.17
CA THR A 119 18.50 -34.48 13.54
C THR A 119 17.00 -34.27 13.84
N ASN A 120 16.65 -33.75 15.02
CA ASN A 120 15.28 -33.42 15.41
C ASN A 120 14.74 -32.11 14.79
N ARG A 121 15.59 -31.21 14.27
CA ARG A 121 15.21 -29.81 13.99
C ARG A 121 14.31 -29.55 12.77
N ASN A 122 13.73 -30.52 12.08
CA ASN A 122 12.90 -30.21 10.90
C ASN A 122 11.83 -31.28 10.61
N TYR A 123 10.61 -31.09 11.12
CA TYR A 123 9.34 -31.47 10.45
C TYR A 123 8.09 -30.96 11.22
N GLN A 124 8.15 -30.85 12.55
CA GLN A 124 6.97 -30.56 13.38
C GLN A 124 6.41 -29.14 13.23
N SER A 125 7.23 -28.10 13.05
CA SER A 125 6.74 -26.72 13.05
C SER A 125 5.91 -26.32 11.83
N ARG A 126 5.93 -27.09 10.72
CA ARG A 126 5.15 -26.76 9.53
C ARG A 126 3.73 -27.33 9.58
N PHE A 127 3.54 -28.47 10.25
CA PHE A 127 2.24 -29.11 10.36
C PHE A 127 1.34 -28.38 11.36
N ASP A 128 1.87 -28.02 12.54
CA ASP A 128 1.11 -27.33 13.58
C ASP A 128 0.66 -25.93 13.13
N VAL A 129 1.51 -25.23 12.37
CA VAL A 129 1.16 -23.94 11.76
C VAL A 129 0.07 -24.11 10.71
N LEU A 130 0.14 -25.16 9.87
CA LEU A 130 -0.89 -25.42 8.86
C LEU A 130 -2.24 -25.76 9.49
N VAL A 131 -2.24 -26.57 10.56
CA VAL A 131 -3.45 -26.92 11.33
C VAL A 131 -4.02 -25.70 12.03
N ALA A 132 -3.20 -24.88 12.69
CA ALA A 132 -3.66 -23.65 13.34
C ALA A 132 -4.24 -22.65 12.32
N VAL A 133 -3.61 -22.48 11.16
CA VAL A 133 -4.12 -21.63 10.07
C VAL A 133 -5.44 -22.17 9.51
N SER A 134 -5.56 -23.50 9.37
CA SER A 134 -6.80 -24.13 8.88
C SER A 134 -7.94 -24.00 9.89
N ILE A 135 -7.68 -24.21 11.18
CA ILE A 135 -8.66 -24.00 12.25
C ILE A 135 -9.07 -22.53 12.30
N PHE A 136 -8.13 -21.60 12.18
CA PHE A 136 -8.43 -20.17 12.10
C PHE A 136 -9.31 -19.84 10.91
N TYR A 137 -9.02 -20.38 9.71
CA TYR A 137 -9.85 -20.18 8.52
C TYR A 137 -11.25 -20.78 8.69
N ILE A 138 -11.36 -21.98 9.26
CA ILE A 138 -12.64 -22.65 9.51
C ILE A 138 -13.46 -21.86 10.53
N LEU A 139 -12.86 -21.41 11.64
CA LEU A 139 -13.52 -20.58 12.64
C LEU A 139 -13.94 -19.23 12.05
N TYR A 140 -13.09 -18.59 11.24
CA TYR A 140 -13.40 -17.35 10.54
C TYR A 140 -14.54 -17.51 9.51
N SER A 141 -14.66 -18.70 8.91
CA SER A 141 -15.72 -19.00 7.93
C SER A 141 -17.06 -19.36 8.59
N ILE A 142 -17.03 -20.00 9.76
CA ILE A 142 -18.24 -20.43 10.50
C ILE A 142 -18.79 -19.29 11.37
N PHE A 143 -17.90 -18.44 11.89
CA PHE A 143 -18.25 -17.19 12.54
C PHE A 143 -17.86 -16.04 11.62
N PRO A 144 -18.65 -15.72 10.57
CA PRO A 144 -18.59 -14.37 10.06
C PRO A 144 -18.89 -13.50 11.28
N ILE A 145 -17.91 -12.69 11.68
CA ILE A 145 -18.20 -11.50 12.46
C ILE A 145 -19.03 -10.67 11.48
N SER A 146 -20.33 -10.96 11.39
CA SER A 146 -21.27 -9.98 10.91
C SER A 146 -20.93 -8.77 11.76
N PRO A 147 -20.49 -7.64 11.17
CA PRO A 147 -20.53 -6.40 11.92
C PRO A 147 -21.93 -6.39 12.51
N ALA A 148 -22.03 -6.24 13.83
CA ALA A 148 -23.33 -5.97 14.43
C ALA A 148 -23.93 -4.91 13.51
N ASN A 149 -25.03 -5.23 12.83
CA ASN A 149 -25.70 -4.28 11.96
C ASN A 149 -26.11 -3.18 12.92
N ALA A 150 -25.25 -2.18 13.10
CA ALA A 150 -25.65 -0.90 13.63
C ALA A 150 -26.78 -0.54 12.68
N GLY A 151 -28.02 -0.57 13.17
CA GLY A 151 -29.19 -0.34 12.34
C GLY A 151 -28.86 0.85 11.46
N GLU A 152 -28.94 0.67 10.15
CA GLU A 152 -28.62 1.75 9.23
C GLU A 152 -29.49 2.92 9.68
N ILE A 153 -28.87 4.01 10.13
CA ILE A 153 -29.57 5.24 10.51
C ILE A 153 -29.12 6.25 9.46
N GLY A 154 -30.07 6.79 8.70
CA GLY A 154 -29.72 7.63 7.55
C GLY A 154 -30.87 8.50 7.09
N LEU A 155 -30.50 9.67 6.57
CA LEU A 155 -31.39 10.57 5.86
C LEU A 155 -30.98 10.62 4.38
N ALA A 156 -31.96 10.78 3.50
CA ALA A 156 -31.73 11.03 2.08
C ALA A 156 -32.61 12.18 1.60
N VAL A 157 -32.24 12.81 0.49
CA VAL A 157 -33.01 13.92 -0.11
C VAL A 157 -33.22 13.67 -1.60
N THR A 158 -34.32 14.18 -2.18
CA THR A 158 -34.58 14.09 -3.63
C THR A 158 -33.52 14.81 -4.45
N ARG A 159 -32.99 15.90 -3.91
CA ARG A 159 -32.05 16.79 -4.58
C ARG A 159 -31.05 17.31 -3.55
N ASN A 160 -29.77 17.16 -3.86
CA ASN A 160 -28.68 17.61 -2.99
C ASN A 160 -28.19 19.03 -3.33
N ARG A 161 -28.67 19.63 -4.42
CA ARG A 161 -28.30 21.00 -4.81
C ARG A 161 -29.35 21.75 -5.62
N PHE A 162 -29.35 23.07 -5.48
CA PHE A 162 -30.08 24.03 -6.33
C PHE A 162 -29.11 25.08 -6.87
N ASP A 163 -29.13 25.29 -8.18
CA ASP A 163 -28.45 26.38 -8.87
C ASP A 163 -29.53 27.40 -9.27
N ILE A 164 -29.48 28.61 -8.72
CA ILE A 164 -30.54 29.61 -8.87
C ILE A 164 -29.92 30.92 -9.38
N GLU A 165 -30.46 31.42 -10.48
CA GLU A 165 -30.20 32.78 -10.95
C GLU A 165 -31.45 33.62 -10.72
N MET A 166 -31.29 34.81 -10.12
CA MET A 166 -32.39 35.71 -9.82
C MET A 166 -31.93 37.17 -9.82
N LEU A 167 -32.86 38.10 -9.97
CA LEU A 167 -32.62 39.54 -9.80
C LEU A 167 -32.88 39.94 -8.34
N SER A 168 -32.36 41.11 -7.95
CA SER A 168 -32.72 41.71 -6.67
C SER A 168 -34.22 42.01 -6.61
N GLY A 169 -34.88 41.57 -5.52
CA GLY A 169 -36.34 41.64 -5.37
C GLY A 169 -37.11 40.44 -5.91
N ASP A 170 -36.48 39.52 -6.62
CA ASP A 170 -37.14 38.32 -7.14
C ASP A 170 -37.42 37.31 -6.02
N THR A 171 -38.36 36.42 -6.32
CA THR A 171 -38.72 35.31 -5.43
C THR A 171 -38.70 33.99 -6.18
N TYR A 172 -37.96 33.03 -5.64
CA TYR A 172 -37.87 31.66 -6.13
C TYR A 172 -38.64 30.73 -5.20
N LYS A 173 -39.48 29.86 -5.75
CA LYS A 173 -40.20 28.83 -4.99
C LYS A 173 -39.73 27.45 -5.42
N GLY A 174 -39.50 26.58 -4.46
CA GLY A 174 -39.09 25.21 -4.73
C GLY A 174 -39.53 24.26 -3.63
N ASP A 175 -39.33 22.98 -3.92
CA ASP A 175 -39.64 21.89 -3.02
C ASP A 175 -38.60 20.77 -3.15
N LEU A 176 -38.45 20.01 -2.07
CA LEU A 176 -37.65 18.79 -2.03
C LEU A 176 -38.26 17.82 -1.02
N ALA A 177 -38.04 16.52 -1.22
CA ALA A 177 -38.45 15.52 -0.23
C ALA A 177 -37.23 15.02 0.54
N VAL A 178 -37.41 14.81 1.84
CA VAL A 178 -36.45 14.18 2.75
C VAL A 178 -37.00 12.80 3.11
N TYR A 179 -36.15 11.78 3.04
CA TYR A 179 -36.49 10.40 3.30
C TYR A 179 -35.75 9.90 4.52
N ASN A 180 -36.44 9.11 5.34
CA ASN A 180 -35.80 8.33 6.38
C ASN A 180 -35.39 6.97 5.82
N LYS A 181 -34.07 6.76 5.74
CA LYS A 181 -33.46 5.49 5.32
C LYS A 181 -33.13 4.59 6.50
N SER A 182 -33.58 4.95 7.70
CA SER A 182 -33.27 4.18 8.88
C SER A 182 -34.02 2.85 8.90
N ALA A 183 -33.33 1.79 9.34
CA ALA A 183 -33.88 0.45 9.39
C ALA A 183 -35.11 0.40 10.31
N ASP A 184 -35.02 0.88 11.55
CA ASP A 184 -36.05 0.65 12.60
C ASP A 184 -36.34 1.88 13.49
N ALA A 185 -36.02 3.10 13.02
CA ALA A 185 -36.12 4.31 13.85
C ALA A 185 -36.87 5.44 13.14
N ALA A 186 -37.88 6.01 13.80
CA ALA A 186 -38.42 7.30 13.42
C ALA A 186 -37.47 8.42 13.84
N LEU A 187 -37.28 9.42 12.98
CA LEU A 187 -36.32 10.50 13.20
C LEU A 187 -37.06 11.84 13.34
N PRO A 188 -37.01 12.50 14.51
CA PRO A 188 -37.34 13.92 14.60
C PRO A 188 -36.24 14.69 13.87
N VAL A 189 -36.62 15.50 12.88
CA VAL A 189 -35.70 16.26 12.04
C VAL A 189 -35.95 17.75 12.22
N HIS A 190 -34.86 18.47 12.45
CA HIS A 190 -34.81 19.94 12.45
C HIS A 190 -34.14 20.44 11.18
N VAL A 191 -34.70 21.48 10.58
CA VAL A 191 -34.14 22.18 9.41
C VAL A 191 -33.38 23.42 9.86
N GLU A 192 -32.07 23.41 9.66
CA GLU A 192 -31.19 24.55 9.93
C GLU A 192 -30.66 25.12 8.61
N LEU A 193 -30.58 26.45 8.50
CA LEU A 193 -29.94 27.12 7.37
C LEU A 193 -28.60 27.67 7.81
N ALA A 194 -27.54 27.34 7.07
CA ALA A 194 -26.19 27.81 7.35
C ALA A 194 -25.55 28.40 6.09
N LEU A 195 -24.76 29.45 6.26
CA LEU A 195 -23.84 29.88 5.20
C LEU A 195 -22.67 28.90 5.16
N TRP A 196 -22.22 28.58 3.96
CA TRP A 196 -21.12 27.66 3.77
C TRP A 196 -20.15 28.19 2.71
N ASN A 197 -18.92 27.73 2.80
CA ASN A 197 -17.86 27.98 1.83
C ASN A 197 -17.01 26.71 1.70
N ILE A 198 -15.99 26.73 0.84
CA ILE A 198 -15.02 25.65 0.71
C ILE A 198 -13.68 26.15 1.24
N LYS A 199 -13.03 25.33 2.07
CA LYS A 199 -11.68 25.60 2.56
C LYS A 199 -10.69 25.66 1.39
N GLU A 200 -9.77 26.63 1.42
CA GLU A 200 -8.78 26.80 0.34
C GLU A 200 -8.00 25.50 0.06
N ASP A 201 -7.86 25.16 -1.22
CA ASP A 201 -7.22 23.94 -1.73
C ASP A 201 -7.78 22.61 -1.13
N SER A 202 -9.01 22.61 -0.61
CA SER A 202 -9.71 21.39 -0.16
C SER A 202 -11.07 21.22 -0.84
N GLU A 203 -11.69 20.06 -0.66
CA GLU A 203 -13.11 19.81 -0.94
C GLU A 203 -13.97 19.91 0.34
N ASP A 204 -13.35 20.23 1.48
CA ASP A 204 -14.02 20.38 2.77
C ASP A 204 -14.88 21.64 2.83
N ILE A 205 -16.10 21.48 3.33
CA ILE A 205 -17.02 22.58 3.58
C ILE A 205 -16.68 23.26 4.92
N GLU A 206 -16.65 24.58 4.93
CA GLU A 206 -16.54 25.41 6.13
C GLU A 206 -17.83 26.21 6.33
N PHE A 207 -18.36 26.25 7.55
CA PHE A 207 -19.52 27.07 7.89
C PHE A 207 -19.07 28.46 8.31
N VAL A 208 -19.68 29.50 7.71
CA VAL A 208 -19.24 30.89 7.88
C VAL A 208 -20.30 31.67 8.66
N GLN A 209 -19.86 32.54 9.56
CA GLN A 209 -20.72 33.56 10.14
C GLN A 209 -20.53 34.87 9.37
N ALA A 210 -21.60 35.41 8.81
CA ALA A 210 -21.57 36.68 8.08
C ALA A 210 -22.45 37.74 8.76
N GLU A 211 -22.11 39.02 8.53
CA GLU A 211 -22.94 40.15 8.90
C GLU A 211 -24.34 40.08 8.27
N SER A 212 -25.32 40.77 8.86
CA SER A 212 -26.74 40.64 8.51
C SER A 212 -27.08 40.89 7.04
N LEU A 213 -26.33 41.75 6.35
CA LEU A 213 -26.61 42.17 4.96
C LEU A 213 -26.17 41.14 3.91
N LEU A 214 -25.16 40.32 4.22
CA LEU A 214 -24.64 39.28 3.31
C LEU A 214 -25.19 37.89 3.66
N ASN A 215 -26.02 37.80 4.70
CA ASN A 215 -26.53 36.53 5.20
C ASN A 215 -27.82 36.12 4.47
N ALA A 216 -27.65 35.45 3.34
CA ALA A 216 -28.74 34.94 2.52
C ALA A 216 -29.61 33.87 3.20
N THR A 217 -29.23 33.31 4.35
CA THR A 217 -30.10 32.38 5.10
C THR A 217 -31.44 33.03 5.48
N ARG A 218 -31.45 34.35 5.66
CA ARG A 218 -32.65 35.13 6.00
C ARG A 218 -33.63 35.29 4.84
N TRP A 219 -33.20 34.99 3.62
CA TRP A 219 -34.05 35.07 2.43
C TRP A 219 -34.99 33.86 2.33
N PHE A 220 -34.73 32.80 3.10
CA PHE A 220 -35.43 31.54 3.02
C PHE A 220 -36.61 31.51 4.01
N GLU A 221 -37.79 31.26 3.47
CA GLU A 221 -38.92 30.76 4.23
C GLU A 221 -39.06 29.26 3.96
N VAL A 222 -38.94 28.43 5.00
CA VAL A 222 -38.97 26.96 4.87
C VAL A 222 -40.08 26.41 5.75
N GLN A 223 -40.92 25.53 5.19
CA GLN A 223 -41.99 24.87 5.92
C GLN A 223 -42.12 23.38 5.52
N PRO A 224 -42.19 22.45 6.50
CA PRO A 224 -41.99 22.64 7.95
C PRO A 224 -40.50 22.78 8.33
N LYS A 225 -40.21 23.39 9.48
CA LYS A 225 -38.85 23.44 10.08
C LYS A 225 -38.56 22.27 11.02
N ASP A 226 -39.59 21.80 11.72
CA ASP A 226 -39.50 20.66 12.64
C ASP A 226 -40.57 19.64 12.26
N PHE A 227 -40.18 18.39 12.13
CA PHE A 227 -41.10 17.31 11.79
C PHE A 227 -40.53 15.95 12.20
N ILE A 228 -41.39 14.94 12.27
CA ILE A 228 -40.99 13.56 12.50
C ILE A 228 -41.09 12.81 11.18
N LEU A 229 -40.04 12.08 10.82
CA LEU A 229 -40.03 11.14 9.71
C LEU A 229 -40.15 9.71 10.24
N ASP A 230 -41.28 9.07 9.93
CA ASP A 230 -41.46 7.66 10.21
C ASP A 230 -40.49 6.78 9.39
N GLN A 231 -40.30 5.54 9.83
CA GLN A 231 -39.44 4.56 9.17
C GLN A 231 -39.84 4.36 7.71
N GLY A 232 -38.88 4.52 6.78
CA GLY A 232 -39.13 4.41 5.34
C GLY A 232 -40.01 5.52 4.74
N GLY A 233 -40.49 6.45 5.56
CA GLY A 233 -41.34 7.56 5.15
C GLY A 233 -40.56 8.71 4.53
N ASP A 234 -41.30 9.61 3.90
CA ASP A 234 -40.79 10.84 3.31
C ASP A 234 -41.59 12.07 3.76
N ARG A 235 -40.94 13.23 3.70
CA ARG A 235 -41.56 14.53 3.97
C ARG A 235 -41.19 15.50 2.87
N GLN A 236 -42.21 16.07 2.24
CA GLN A 236 -42.05 17.21 1.35
C GLN A 236 -41.79 18.49 2.15
N ILE A 237 -40.72 19.19 1.78
CA ILE A 237 -40.27 20.46 2.34
C ILE A 237 -40.42 21.51 1.26
N LYS A 238 -41.30 22.49 1.51
CA LYS A 238 -41.49 23.63 0.62
C LYS A 238 -40.65 24.79 1.11
N PHE A 239 -40.02 25.49 0.19
CA PHE A 239 -39.24 26.67 0.50
C PHE A 239 -39.45 27.79 -0.51
N GLU A 240 -39.29 29.01 -0.04
CA GLU A 240 -39.35 30.24 -0.81
C GLU A 240 -38.10 31.06 -0.49
N ILE A 241 -37.45 31.60 -1.52
CA ILE A 241 -36.23 32.41 -1.41
C ILE A 241 -36.55 33.77 -2.00
N THR A 242 -36.61 34.80 -1.17
CA THR A 242 -36.87 36.17 -1.60
C THR A 242 -35.63 37.03 -1.42
N ALA A 243 -35.00 37.42 -2.54
CA ALA A 243 -33.87 38.33 -2.49
C ALA A 243 -34.35 39.75 -2.16
N PRO A 244 -33.74 40.45 -1.19
CA PRO A 244 -34.04 41.86 -0.93
C PRO A 244 -33.83 42.73 -2.18
N LYS A 245 -34.59 43.82 -2.31
CA LYS A 245 -34.45 44.75 -3.45
C LYS A 245 -33.10 45.46 -3.48
N ASP A 246 -32.48 45.61 -2.32
CA ASP A 246 -31.16 46.18 -2.10
C ASP A 246 -30.05 45.12 -2.01
N ALA A 247 -30.36 43.85 -2.34
CA ALA A 247 -29.36 42.79 -2.38
C ALA A 247 -28.22 43.15 -3.33
N SER A 248 -27.00 43.10 -2.82
CA SER A 248 -25.81 43.35 -3.63
C SER A 248 -25.64 42.24 -4.67
N PRO A 249 -25.26 42.56 -5.92
CA PRO A 249 -24.98 41.53 -6.91
C PRO A 249 -23.82 40.64 -6.46
N GLY A 250 -23.93 39.34 -6.76
CA GLY A 250 -22.91 38.35 -6.42
C GLY A 250 -23.49 36.97 -6.11
N ALA A 251 -22.60 36.06 -5.72
CA ALA A 251 -22.93 34.71 -5.33
C ALA A 251 -23.16 34.58 -3.81
N TYR A 252 -24.26 33.92 -3.46
CA TYR A 252 -24.65 33.61 -2.10
C TYR A 252 -24.78 32.09 -1.95
N LEU A 253 -24.08 31.55 -0.97
CA LEU A 253 -23.95 30.11 -0.73
C LEU A 253 -24.65 29.76 0.59
N VAL A 254 -25.76 29.02 0.48
CA VAL A 254 -26.56 28.60 1.63
C VAL A 254 -26.67 27.09 1.64
N MET A 255 -26.67 26.47 2.81
CA MET A 255 -26.93 25.05 2.98
C MET A 255 -28.17 24.89 3.86
N MET A 256 -29.12 24.12 3.38
CA MET A 256 -30.25 23.64 4.17
C MET A 256 -29.89 22.29 4.76
N ARG A 257 -29.70 22.24 6.08
CA ARG A 257 -29.26 21.08 6.85
C ARG A 257 -30.47 20.43 7.50
N PHE A 258 -30.61 19.12 7.31
CA PHE A 258 -31.61 18.30 7.95
C PHE A 258 -30.92 17.46 9.03
N GLN A 259 -31.10 17.85 10.28
CA GLN A 259 -30.46 17.23 11.43
C GLN A 259 -31.45 16.38 12.19
N ALA A 260 -31.11 15.10 12.44
CA ALA A 260 -31.88 14.31 13.39
C ALA A 260 -31.61 14.81 14.82
N VAL A 261 -32.69 15.17 15.52
CA VAL A 261 -32.66 15.63 16.92
C VAL A 261 -33.39 14.59 17.76
N LEU A 262 -32.64 13.68 18.40
CA LEU A 262 -33.21 12.70 19.31
C LEU A 262 -33.18 13.25 20.76
N PRO A 263 -34.27 13.09 21.55
CA PRO A 263 -34.27 13.45 22.96
C PRO A 263 -33.23 12.66 23.77
N GLU A 264 -32.67 13.26 24.83
CA GLU A 264 -31.60 12.65 25.62
C GLU A 264 -31.95 11.27 26.20
N HIS A 265 -33.22 11.01 26.51
CA HIS A 265 -33.68 9.75 27.10
C HIS A 265 -33.65 8.55 26.14
N TYR A 266 -33.46 8.76 24.84
CA TYR A 266 -33.26 7.69 23.85
C TYR A 266 -31.82 7.15 23.83
N PHE A 267 -30.88 7.84 24.48
CA PHE A 267 -29.48 7.43 24.49
C PHE A 267 -29.12 6.66 25.76
N LEU A 268 -28.39 5.56 25.61
CA LEU A 268 -27.72 4.89 26.71
C LEU A 268 -26.73 5.86 27.38
N LYS A 269 -26.54 5.74 28.69
CA LYS A 269 -25.62 6.59 29.48
C LYS A 269 -24.18 6.53 28.96
N GLU A 270 -23.78 5.40 28.37
CA GLU A 270 -22.45 5.18 27.82
C GLU A 270 -22.57 4.50 26.44
N GLY A 271 -21.81 5.01 25.45
CA GLY A 271 -21.76 4.46 24.09
C GLY A 271 -21.61 5.54 23.01
N PRO A 272 -21.11 5.18 21.81
CA PRO A 272 -21.04 6.09 20.68
C PRO A 272 -22.45 6.48 20.22
N ARG A 273 -22.65 7.77 19.93
CA ARG A 273 -23.91 8.32 19.41
C ARG A 273 -23.74 8.66 17.94
N PHE A 274 -24.71 8.24 17.13
CA PHE A 274 -24.76 8.56 15.70
C PHE A 274 -26.07 9.30 15.43
N LEU A 275 -25.95 10.55 14.99
CA LEU A 275 -27.08 11.36 14.55
C LEU A 275 -26.88 11.65 13.06
N PRO A 276 -27.79 11.20 12.18
CA PRO A 276 -27.66 11.46 10.76
C PRO A 276 -27.94 12.94 10.49
N GLU A 277 -27.16 13.49 9.59
CA GLU A 277 -27.36 14.81 9.04
C GLU A 277 -27.17 14.77 7.52
N ILE A 278 -28.02 15.47 6.79
CA ILE A 278 -27.85 15.67 5.35
C ILE A 278 -28.07 17.13 4.98
N GLY A 279 -27.19 17.66 4.13
CA GLY A 279 -27.25 19.04 3.65
C GLY A 279 -27.65 19.13 2.17
N VAL A 280 -28.46 20.12 1.84
CA VAL A 280 -28.78 20.52 0.46
C VAL A 280 -28.13 21.87 0.17
N LEU A 281 -27.31 21.92 -0.87
CA LEU A 281 -26.54 23.11 -1.26
C LEU A 281 -27.36 24.04 -2.14
N PHE A 282 -27.45 25.31 -1.79
CA PHE A 282 -28.05 26.37 -2.59
C PHE A 282 -26.96 27.31 -3.07
N PHE A 283 -26.80 27.39 -4.39
CA PHE A 283 -25.96 28.33 -5.07
C PHE A 283 -26.86 29.38 -5.71
N ILE A 284 -26.80 30.62 -5.22
CA ILE A 284 -27.68 31.70 -5.67
C ILE A 284 -26.83 32.82 -6.27
N ASN A 285 -26.99 33.08 -7.57
CA ASN A 285 -26.42 34.26 -8.22
C ASN A 285 -27.48 35.36 -8.31
N VAL A 286 -27.24 36.48 -7.62
CA VAL A 286 -28.09 37.68 -7.69
C VAL A 286 -27.49 38.65 -8.71
N ARG A 287 -28.23 38.96 -9.78
CA ARG A 287 -27.79 39.87 -10.85
C ARG A 287 -28.48 41.24 -10.76
N THR A 288 -27.91 42.25 -11.42
CA THR A 288 -28.49 43.60 -11.51
C THR A 288 -28.56 44.07 -12.96
N LEU A 289 -29.70 44.64 -13.36
CA LEU A 289 -29.98 45.04 -14.75
C LEU A 289 -29.04 46.12 -15.33
N ALA A 290 -28.25 46.82 -14.49
CA ALA A 290 -27.50 48.02 -14.88
C ALA A 290 -25.97 47.89 -14.86
N ILE A 291 -25.41 46.83 -14.26
CA ILE A 291 -23.95 46.71 -13.99
C ILE A 291 -23.31 45.52 -14.73
N ASP A 292 -24.11 44.75 -15.47
CA ASP A 292 -23.61 43.53 -16.10
C ASP A 292 -22.53 43.82 -17.16
N SER A 293 -22.55 44.93 -17.91
CA SER A 293 -21.56 45.17 -18.97
C SER A 293 -20.10 45.42 -18.52
N ALA A 294 -19.83 45.66 -17.23
CA ALA A 294 -18.47 45.91 -16.72
C ALA A 294 -17.93 44.80 -15.79
N ALA A 295 -18.81 44.09 -15.07
CA ALA A 295 -18.47 42.94 -14.23
C ALA A 295 -18.39 41.62 -15.03
N GLU A 296 -18.84 41.64 -16.29
CA GLU A 296 -18.94 40.53 -17.23
C GLU A 296 -17.63 40.02 -17.86
N ASN A 297 -16.48 40.61 -17.53
CA ASN A 297 -15.22 39.98 -17.88
C ASN A 297 -15.04 38.76 -16.96
N ASN A 298 -15.48 37.58 -17.42
CA ASN A 298 -15.25 36.28 -16.78
C ASN A 298 -13.75 36.00 -16.67
N ARG A 299 -13.10 36.60 -15.67
CA ARG A 299 -11.67 36.49 -15.38
C ARG A 299 -11.41 35.23 -14.57
N LEU A 300 -11.87 34.09 -15.08
CA LEU A 300 -11.22 32.84 -14.69
C LEU A 300 -9.78 32.93 -15.17
N ASN A 301 -8.86 32.84 -14.23
CA ASN A 301 -7.43 32.96 -14.47
C ASN A 301 -6.78 31.62 -14.15
N ILE A 302 -6.06 31.05 -15.11
CA ILE A 302 -5.23 29.87 -14.84
C ILE A 302 -3.94 30.42 -14.20
N VAL A 303 -3.83 30.28 -12.88
CA VAL A 303 -2.69 30.77 -12.09
C VAL A 303 -1.44 29.95 -12.36
N SER A 304 -1.61 28.63 -12.42
CA SER A 304 -0.53 27.72 -12.81
C SER A 304 -1.10 26.46 -13.44
N PHE A 305 -0.29 25.83 -14.28
CA PHE A 305 -0.55 24.52 -14.84
C PHE A 305 0.78 23.77 -14.89
N GLU A 306 0.97 22.76 -14.06
CA GLU A 306 2.28 22.13 -13.90
C GLU A 306 2.22 20.63 -13.57
N PRO A 307 3.26 19.84 -13.88
CA PRO A 307 3.37 18.45 -13.45
C PRO A 307 3.54 18.32 -11.94
N GLU A 308 2.87 17.34 -11.33
CA GLU A 308 2.95 17.05 -9.89
C GLU A 308 3.66 15.73 -9.62
N GLY A 309 4.61 15.74 -8.67
CA GLY A 309 5.19 14.52 -8.08
C GLY A 309 6.14 13.72 -8.98
N THR A 310 6.61 14.28 -10.09
CA THR A 310 7.56 13.63 -11.01
C THR A 310 9.00 14.07 -10.74
N HIS A 311 9.93 13.12 -10.71
CA HIS A 311 11.36 13.43 -10.52
C HIS A 311 11.90 14.26 -11.68
N ARG A 312 12.05 15.56 -11.43
CA ARG A 312 12.62 16.51 -12.38
C ARG A 312 14.15 16.37 -12.43
N LEU A 313 14.71 16.25 -13.63
CA LEU A 313 16.15 16.14 -13.87
C LEU A 313 16.80 17.52 -13.93
N THR A 314 16.89 18.17 -12.77
CA THR A 314 17.41 19.55 -12.64
C THR A 314 18.83 19.74 -13.19
N PHE A 315 19.67 18.70 -13.21
CA PHE A 315 21.03 18.76 -13.76
C PHE A 315 21.06 18.84 -15.30
N ILE A 316 19.98 18.43 -15.99
CA ILE A 316 19.88 18.43 -17.46
C ILE A 316 19.16 19.68 -17.98
N ASP A 317 18.35 20.35 -17.15
CA ASP A 317 17.56 21.54 -17.53
C ASP A 317 18.40 22.63 -18.24
N ARG A 318 19.69 22.75 -17.92
CA ARG A 318 20.62 23.72 -18.55
C ARG A 318 21.10 23.32 -19.95
N TYR A 319 21.07 22.04 -20.30
CA TYR A 319 21.76 21.47 -21.46
C TYR A 319 20.83 21.07 -22.62
N VAL A 320 19.53 20.83 -22.38
CA VAL A 320 18.59 20.27 -23.38
C VAL A 320 17.76 21.32 -24.13
N VAL A 321 18.22 22.58 -24.20
CA VAL A 321 17.70 23.65 -25.10
C VAL A 321 16.36 24.27 -24.65
N SER A 322 16.34 25.62 -24.62
CA SER A 322 15.20 26.58 -24.58
C SER A 322 13.95 26.20 -23.77
N PRO A 323 13.47 27.07 -22.84
CA PRO A 323 12.80 26.64 -21.62
C PRO A 323 11.61 25.73 -21.91
N ALA A 324 11.76 24.44 -21.64
CA ALA A 324 10.60 23.63 -21.29
C ALA A 324 10.02 24.30 -20.04
N ASN A 325 8.91 25.03 -20.19
CA ASN A 325 8.30 25.79 -19.10
C ASN A 325 8.07 24.91 -17.85
N ALA A 326 7.83 23.60 -18.05
CA ALA A 326 7.61 22.63 -16.99
C ALA A 326 8.81 21.70 -16.68
N GLY A 327 9.93 21.78 -17.42
CA GLY A 327 11.18 21.04 -17.14
C GLY A 327 11.33 19.68 -17.83
N VAL A 328 12.39 18.96 -17.44
CA VAL A 328 12.78 17.63 -17.97
C VAL A 328 12.52 16.54 -16.91
N PHE A 329 11.90 15.42 -17.30
CA PHE A 329 11.50 14.33 -16.39
C PHE A 329 12.11 12.99 -16.81
N ASP A 330 12.43 12.12 -15.83
CA ASP A 330 12.97 10.78 -16.09
C ASP A 330 11.92 9.69 -16.36
N GLU A 331 10.66 9.99 -16.07
CA GLU A 331 9.50 9.13 -16.28
C GLU A 331 8.35 9.93 -16.92
N ALA A 332 7.34 9.21 -17.43
CA ALA A 332 6.12 9.83 -17.94
C ALA A 332 5.40 10.64 -16.85
N VAL A 333 4.87 11.80 -17.23
CA VAL A 333 4.06 12.65 -16.34
C VAL A 333 2.75 11.95 -16.01
N LYS A 334 2.58 11.54 -14.75
CA LYS A 334 1.39 10.81 -14.25
C LYS A 334 0.29 11.73 -13.76
N LYS A 335 0.65 12.94 -13.32
CA LYS A 335 -0.27 13.94 -12.78
C LYS A 335 0.11 15.33 -13.25
N LEU A 336 -0.91 16.09 -13.62
CA LEU A 336 -0.85 17.52 -13.86
C LEU A 336 -1.76 18.19 -12.84
N VAL A 337 -1.40 19.37 -12.37
CA VAL A 337 -2.24 20.17 -11.48
C VAL A 337 -2.45 21.53 -12.13
N ALA A 338 -3.71 21.94 -12.24
CA ALA A 338 -4.09 23.26 -12.69
C ALA A 338 -4.63 24.07 -11.51
N LYS A 339 -4.03 25.20 -11.18
CA LYS A 339 -4.57 26.16 -10.21
C LYS A 339 -5.38 27.21 -10.96
N ILE A 340 -6.67 27.28 -10.67
CA ILE A 340 -7.59 28.19 -11.34
C ILE A 340 -8.18 29.13 -10.32
N GLU A 341 -8.04 30.43 -10.58
CA GLU A 341 -8.56 31.51 -9.75
C GLU A 341 -9.81 32.09 -10.40
N ASN A 342 -10.88 32.20 -9.62
CA ASN A 342 -12.08 32.91 -10.02
C ASN A 342 -12.05 34.31 -9.40
N LYS A 343 -11.81 35.35 -10.22
CA LYS A 343 -11.81 36.76 -9.80
C LYS A 343 -13.19 37.43 -9.88
N SER A 344 -14.23 36.68 -10.21
CA SER A 344 -15.58 37.19 -10.29
C SER A 344 -16.28 37.15 -8.92
N ILE A 345 -17.31 37.98 -8.80
CA ILE A 345 -18.24 37.99 -7.66
C ILE A 345 -19.29 36.86 -7.77
N TYR A 346 -19.35 36.17 -8.90
CA TYR A 346 -20.23 35.02 -9.14
C TYR A 346 -19.46 33.70 -9.05
N TYR A 347 -20.17 32.60 -8.75
CA TYR A 347 -19.61 31.26 -8.92
C TYR A 347 -19.77 30.80 -10.37
N PHE A 348 -18.84 29.97 -10.84
CA PHE A 348 -18.91 29.37 -12.18
C PHE A 348 -18.67 27.88 -12.14
N LYS A 349 -19.26 27.20 -13.12
CA LYS A 349 -18.96 25.81 -13.42
C LYS A 349 -17.95 25.77 -14.55
N ALA A 350 -16.73 25.40 -14.24
CA ALA A 350 -15.70 25.20 -15.23
C ALA A 350 -15.66 23.71 -15.60
N SER A 351 -15.72 23.43 -16.89
CA SER A 351 -15.47 22.10 -17.45
C SER A 351 -14.50 22.23 -18.61
N GLY A 352 -13.85 21.16 -19.01
CA GLY A 352 -12.84 21.29 -20.05
C GLY A 352 -12.15 19.98 -20.37
N PHE A 353 -10.97 20.12 -20.96
CA PHE A 353 -10.13 18.98 -21.29
C PHE A 353 -8.66 19.37 -21.28
N VAL A 354 -7.80 18.37 -21.10
CA VAL A 354 -6.36 18.48 -21.36
C VAL A 354 -6.03 17.63 -22.57
N VAL A 355 -5.39 18.24 -23.56
CA VAL A 355 -4.81 17.55 -24.71
C VAL A 355 -3.30 17.48 -24.52
N ILE A 356 -2.74 16.28 -24.61
CA ILE A 356 -1.28 16.08 -24.62
C ILE A 356 -0.87 15.70 -26.03
N LYS A 357 0.06 16.46 -26.62
CA LYS A 357 0.64 16.21 -27.94
C LYS A 357 2.12 15.86 -27.83
N ASN A 358 2.59 14.97 -28.70
CA ASN A 358 4.02 14.68 -28.88
C ASN A 358 4.69 15.70 -29.82
N LEU A 359 6.00 15.53 -30.03
CA LEU A 359 6.82 16.36 -30.92
C LEU A 359 6.39 16.39 -32.40
N PHE A 360 5.56 15.42 -32.83
CA PHE A 360 4.99 15.35 -34.18
C PHE A 360 3.58 15.97 -34.23
N GLY A 361 3.11 16.59 -33.15
CA GLY A 361 1.78 17.18 -33.05
C GLY A 361 0.63 16.18 -32.90
N GLN A 362 0.94 14.88 -32.74
CA GLN A 362 -0.06 13.83 -32.56
C GLN A 362 -0.60 13.84 -31.13
N THR A 363 -1.92 13.78 -30.98
CA THR A 363 -2.58 13.67 -29.66
C THR A 363 -2.30 12.29 -29.06
N VAL A 364 -1.56 12.26 -27.96
CA VAL A 364 -1.25 11.02 -27.20
C VAL A 364 -2.21 10.80 -26.03
N SER A 365 -2.87 11.85 -25.54
CA SER A 365 -3.87 11.75 -24.48
C SER A 365 -4.88 12.90 -24.58
N LEU A 366 -6.15 12.59 -24.30
CA LEU A 366 -7.24 13.55 -24.16
C LEU A 366 -7.97 13.23 -22.85
N ILE A 367 -7.87 14.13 -21.87
CA ILE A 367 -8.40 13.93 -20.53
C ILE A 367 -9.54 14.91 -20.31
N LYS A 368 -10.76 14.42 -20.07
CA LYS A 368 -11.90 15.28 -19.77
C LYS A 368 -11.84 15.74 -18.31
N ILE A 369 -11.95 17.03 -18.08
CA ILE A 369 -12.08 17.61 -16.75
C ILE A 369 -13.58 17.66 -16.42
N PRO A 370 -14.03 16.98 -15.34
CA PRO A 370 -15.42 17.05 -14.93
C PRO A 370 -15.76 18.47 -14.51
N GLU A 371 -17.04 18.82 -14.63
CA GLU A 371 -17.55 20.11 -14.21
C GLU A 371 -17.24 20.35 -12.72
N LYS A 372 -16.43 21.36 -12.42
CA LYS A 372 -16.08 21.77 -11.06
C LYS A 372 -16.52 23.20 -10.80
N PHE A 373 -17.08 23.42 -9.60
CA PHE A 373 -17.43 24.75 -9.13
C PHE A 373 -16.17 25.52 -8.72
N LEU A 374 -16.09 26.76 -9.20
CA LEU A 374 -15.11 27.74 -8.80
C LEU A 374 -15.86 28.86 -8.07
N LEU A 375 -15.67 28.92 -6.75
CA LEU A 375 -16.31 29.90 -5.89
C LEU A 375 -15.73 31.31 -6.14
N PRO A 376 -16.50 32.38 -5.90
CA PRO A 376 -16.05 33.75 -6.13
C PRO A 376 -14.81 34.09 -5.30
N ASN A 377 -13.86 34.82 -5.89
CA ASN A 377 -12.61 35.27 -5.26
C ASN A 377 -11.80 34.14 -4.59
N ARG A 378 -11.71 32.99 -5.25
CA ARG A 378 -10.99 31.80 -4.76
C ARG A 378 -10.15 31.14 -5.83
N THR A 379 -9.07 30.53 -5.37
CA THR A 379 -8.20 29.67 -6.18
C THR A 379 -8.47 28.21 -5.83
N ARG A 380 -8.57 27.36 -6.85
CA ARG A 380 -8.78 25.93 -6.68
C ARG A 380 -7.77 25.15 -7.50
N SER A 381 -7.13 24.18 -6.84
CA SER A 381 -6.31 23.18 -7.49
C SER A 381 -7.18 22.06 -8.10
N ILE A 382 -7.02 21.80 -9.40
CA ILE A 382 -7.64 20.69 -10.12
C ILE A 382 -6.55 19.67 -10.45
N PRO A 383 -6.50 18.54 -9.70
CA PRO A 383 -5.62 17.45 -10.05
C PRO A 383 -6.16 16.73 -11.29
N ILE A 384 -5.29 16.56 -12.27
CA ILE A 384 -5.55 15.91 -13.56
C ILE A 384 -4.66 14.68 -13.60
N THR A 385 -5.28 13.52 -13.45
CA THR A 385 -4.54 12.26 -13.57
C THR A 385 -4.34 11.96 -15.05
N VAL A 386 -3.09 11.93 -15.48
CA VAL A 386 -2.68 11.52 -16.82
C VAL A 386 -2.67 10.00 -16.84
N ILE A 387 -3.87 9.43 -16.85
CA ILE A 387 -4.06 7.98 -16.83
C ILE A 387 -3.59 7.39 -18.17
N THR A 388 -2.72 6.39 -18.10
CA THR A 388 -2.95 5.15 -18.86
C THR A 388 -2.98 4.00 -17.86
N PRO A 389 -4.06 3.19 -17.84
CA PRO A 389 -3.80 1.78 -18.06
C PRO A 389 -4.84 1.09 -18.97
N PRO A 390 -4.49 -0.05 -19.56
CA PRO A 390 -5.49 -1.06 -19.91
C PRO A 390 -6.12 -1.67 -18.64
N THR A 391 -7.39 -1.99 -18.79
CA THR A 391 -8.29 -2.77 -17.93
C THR A 391 -7.62 -4.04 -17.38
N GLU A 392 -8.05 -4.51 -16.20
CA GLU A 392 -7.51 -5.63 -15.40
C GLU A 392 -7.30 -7.00 -16.11
N GLN A 393 -7.56 -7.14 -17.39
CA GLN A 393 -7.60 -8.44 -18.07
C GLN A 393 -6.26 -8.99 -18.60
N SER A 394 -5.10 -8.35 -18.40
CA SER A 394 -3.84 -8.88 -18.97
C SER A 394 -2.60 -8.72 -18.07
N LYS A 395 -2.68 -9.24 -16.84
CA LYS A 395 -1.49 -9.39 -15.96
C LYS A 395 -0.71 -10.70 -16.18
N SER A 396 -1.21 -11.63 -17.00
CA SER A 396 -0.62 -12.99 -17.11
C SER A 396 0.39 -13.20 -18.24
N ASN A 397 0.54 -12.25 -19.16
CA ASN A 397 1.43 -12.43 -20.31
C ASN A 397 2.68 -11.54 -20.22
N ILE A 398 3.83 -12.19 -20.00
CA ILE A 398 5.15 -11.54 -19.87
C ILE A 398 5.45 -10.68 -21.11
N LEU A 399 5.08 -11.11 -22.31
CA LEU A 399 5.28 -10.31 -23.53
C LEU A 399 4.50 -9.01 -23.51
N TYR A 400 3.23 -9.04 -23.07
CA TYR A 400 2.43 -7.81 -22.91
C TYR A 400 3.04 -6.88 -21.87
N SER A 401 3.53 -7.42 -20.74
CA SER A 401 4.19 -6.60 -19.71
C SER A 401 5.47 -5.94 -20.24
N ILE A 402 6.26 -6.64 -21.06
CA ILE A 402 7.45 -6.10 -21.71
C ILE A 402 7.06 -5.05 -22.74
N PHE A 403 6.11 -5.33 -23.64
CA PHE A 403 5.63 -4.36 -24.63
C PHE A 403 5.03 -3.12 -23.98
N TYR A 404 4.32 -3.26 -22.86
CA TYR A 404 3.77 -2.15 -22.10
C TYR A 404 4.86 -1.29 -21.44
N ILE A 405 5.85 -1.92 -20.78
CA ILE A 405 7.00 -1.21 -20.21
C ILE A 405 7.75 -0.49 -21.33
N LEU A 406 7.98 -1.16 -22.47
CA LEU A 406 8.59 -0.54 -23.64
C LEU A 406 7.76 0.65 -24.12
N GLN A 407 6.44 0.52 -24.27
CA GLN A 407 5.57 1.59 -24.73
C GLN A 407 5.63 2.79 -23.77
N GLN A 408 5.52 2.58 -22.46
CA GLN A 408 5.60 3.66 -21.47
C GLN A 408 7.00 4.30 -21.35
N GLN A 409 8.06 3.55 -21.63
CA GLN A 409 9.46 3.99 -21.50
C GLN A 409 10.11 4.38 -22.84
N THR A 410 9.37 4.35 -23.95
CA THR A 410 9.84 4.77 -25.29
C THR A 410 9.39 6.18 -25.66
N TYR A 411 8.54 6.80 -24.86
CA TYR A 411 8.11 8.19 -24.98
C TYR A 411 9.27 9.15 -24.68
N LEU A 412 10.18 9.30 -25.64
CA LEU A 412 11.30 10.25 -25.60
C LEU A 412 10.93 11.52 -26.37
N GLY A 413 11.18 12.68 -25.77
CA GLY A 413 11.13 13.96 -26.47
C GLY A 413 10.20 14.99 -25.84
N PRO A 414 10.00 16.14 -26.52
CA PRO A 414 9.14 17.20 -26.04
C PRO A 414 7.67 16.83 -26.19
N TYR A 415 6.89 17.23 -25.18
CA TYR A 415 5.45 17.14 -25.13
C TYR A 415 4.86 18.51 -24.81
N THR A 416 3.69 18.76 -25.36
CA THR A 416 2.87 19.93 -25.03
C THR A 416 1.58 19.43 -24.40
N ALA A 417 1.31 19.83 -23.16
CA ALA A 417 -0.01 19.69 -22.57
C ALA A 417 -0.73 21.04 -22.69
N THR A 418 -1.92 21.03 -23.28
CA THR A 418 -2.80 22.19 -23.39
C THR A 418 -4.04 21.92 -22.57
N LEU A 419 -4.23 22.70 -21.52
CA LEU A 419 -5.47 22.78 -20.77
C LEU A 419 -6.42 23.73 -21.51
N THR A 420 -7.66 23.31 -21.72
CA THR A 420 -8.73 24.17 -22.22
C THR A 420 -9.91 24.06 -21.28
N LEU A 421 -10.33 25.19 -20.71
CA LEU A 421 -11.49 25.31 -19.84
C LEU A 421 -12.55 26.15 -20.54
N ASN A 422 -13.76 25.61 -20.62
CA ASN A 422 -14.94 26.29 -21.10
C ASN A 422 -15.49 27.16 -19.99
N VAL A 423 -15.50 28.47 -20.22
CA VAL A 423 -16.05 29.46 -19.30
C VAL A 423 -17.31 30.04 -19.94
N PRO A 424 -18.42 30.18 -19.21
CA PRO A 424 -19.56 30.98 -19.69
C PRO A 424 -19.06 32.36 -20.11
N SER A 425 -19.60 32.95 -21.17
CA SER A 425 -19.29 34.31 -21.65
C SER A 425 -20.52 35.20 -21.46
N SER A 426 -20.30 36.50 -21.35
CA SER A 426 -21.31 37.54 -21.15
C SER A 426 -22.40 37.57 -22.21
N ASN A 427 -22.07 37.23 -23.46
CA ASN A 427 -23.01 37.22 -24.57
C ASN A 427 -23.88 35.94 -24.64
N GLY A 428 -23.96 35.16 -23.55
CA GLY A 428 -24.65 33.86 -23.54
C GLY A 428 -23.89 32.75 -24.28
N GLY A 429 -22.60 32.96 -24.56
CA GLY A 429 -21.71 32.01 -25.22
C GLY A 429 -20.79 31.26 -24.25
N VAL A 430 -19.83 30.51 -24.80
CA VAL A 430 -18.74 29.89 -24.05
C VAL A 430 -17.42 30.41 -24.61
N GLU A 431 -16.62 31.06 -23.77
CA GLU A 431 -15.27 31.49 -24.12
C GLU A 431 -14.26 30.50 -23.51
N PRO A 432 -13.48 29.78 -24.33
CA PRO A 432 -12.47 28.89 -23.82
C PRO A 432 -11.24 29.67 -23.37
N ILE A 433 -10.82 29.47 -22.12
CA ILE A 433 -9.48 29.86 -21.67
C ILE A 433 -8.55 28.66 -21.80
N SER A 434 -7.31 28.90 -22.22
CA SER A 434 -6.35 27.82 -22.38
C SER A 434 -4.96 28.20 -21.91
N GLU A 435 -4.32 27.26 -21.22
CA GLU A 435 -2.93 27.37 -20.77
C GLU A 435 -2.17 26.17 -21.34
N SER A 436 -0.94 26.38 -21.82
CA SER A 436 -0.12 25.29 -22.35
C SER A 436 1.24 25.25 -21.68
N ILE A 437 1.66 24.03 -21.35
CA ILE A 437 3.02 23.77 -20.88
C ILE A 437 3.75 22.83 -21.81
N ASN A 438 5.05 23.09 -21.94
CA ASN A 438 5.98 22.22 -22.63
C ASN A 438 6.86 21.53 -21.59
N PHE A 439 6.96 20.20 -21.68
CA PHE A 439 7.85 19.38 -20.85
C PHE A 439 8.56 18.32 -21.68
N TRP A 440 9.68 17.83 -21.17
CA TRP A 440 10.43 16.75 -21.81
C TRP A 440 10.35 15.47 -20.98
N ILE A 441 10.23 14.34 -21.65
CA ILE A 441 10.38 13.02 -21.04
C ILE A 441 11.66 12.38 -21.60
N ILE A 442 12.59 12.04 -20.71
CA ILE A 442 13.85 11.37 -21.02
C ILE A 442 14.02 10.13 -20.12
N PRO A 443 13.60 8.94 -20.55
CA PRO A 443 13.71 7.71 -19.79
C PRO A 443 15.14 7.15 -19.82
N TRP A 444 16.10 7.92 -19.31
CA TRP A 444 17.54 7.62 -19.41
C TRP A 444 17.92 6.31 -18.71
N LYS A 445 17.24 5.94 -17.61
CA LYS A 445 17.45 4.65 -16.92
C LYS A 445 17.19 3.49 -17.87
N PHE A 446 16.07 3.53 -18.60
CA PHE A 446 15.72 2.52 -19.60
C PHE A 446 16.76 2.47 -20.73
N TRP A 447 17.06 3.61 -21.36
CA TRP A 447 18.02 3.67 -22.47
C TRP A 447 19.45 3.29 -22.05
N SER A 448 19.88 3.63 -20.83
CA SER A 448 21.18 3.22 -20.31
C SER A 448 21.30 1.70 -20.19
N ALA A 449 20.24 1.03 -19.72
CA ALA A 449 20.20 -0.43 -19.67
C ALA A 449 20.24 -1.06 -21.08
N VAL A 450 19.47 -0.50 -22.03
CA VAL A 450 19.49 -0.94 -23.43
C VAL A 450 20.88 -0.79 -24.05
N ILE A 451 21.55 0.34 -23.84
CA ILE A 451 22.91 0.60 -24.33
C ILE A 451 23.91 -0.37 -23.71
N ILE A 452 23.85 -0.61 -22.39
CA ILE A 452 24.73 -1.56 -21.70
C ILE A 452 24.56 -2.98 -22.26
N ILE A 453 23.31 -3.42 -22.48
CA ILE A 453 23.01 -4.72 -23.07
C ILE A 453 23.54 -4.80 -24.51
N ALA A 454 23.33 -3.76 -25.32
CA ALA A 454 23.83 -3.69 -26.69
C ALA A 454 25.37 -3.76 -26.74
N LEU A 455 26.07 -3.05 -25.85
CA LEU A 455 27.53 -3.10 -25.71
C LEU A 455 28.02 -4.48 -25.27
N LEU A 456 27.32 -5.15 -24.36
CA LEU A 456 27.60 -6.53 -23.94
C LEU A 456 27.44 -7.51 -25.11
N ILE A 457 26.35 -7.41 -25.87
CA ILE A 457 26.10 -8.24 -27.05
C ILE A 457 27.19 -7.98 -28.10
N ALA A 458 27.51 -6.72 -28.40
CA ALA A 458 28.58 -6.35 -29.32
C ALA A 458 29.94 -6.91 -28.87
N PHE A 459 30.26 -6.85 -27.57
CA PHE A 459 31.47 -7.43 -26.99
C PHE A 459 31.51 -8.95 -27.13
N ILE A 460 30.39 -9.64 -26.86
CA ILE A 460 30.27 -11.10 -27.05
C ILE A 460 30.46 -11.46 -28.52
N ILE A 461 29.82 -10.74 -29.45
CA ILE A 461 29.97 -10.94 -30.91
C ILE A 461 31.43 -10.73 -31.32
N LEU A 462 32.10 -9.68 -30.84
CA LEU A 462 33.52 -9.42 -31.12
C LEU A 462 34.42 -10.53 -30.58
N LYS A 463 34.14 -11.06 -29.38
CA LYS A 463 34.89 -12.17 -28.76
C LYS A 463 34.64 -13.50 -29.49
N LEU A 464 33.39 -13.78 -29.88
CA LEU A 464 33.04 -14.93 -30.72
C LEU A 464 33.72 -14.83 -32.09
N ARG A 465 33.73 -13.65 -32.72
CA ARG A 465 34.41 -13.41 -34.01
C ARG A 465 35.91 -13.66 -33.91
N ARG A 466 36.55 -13.30 -32.79
CA ARG A 466 37.97 -13.63 -32.51
C ARG A 466 38.23 -15.13 -32.32
N ARG A 467 37.27 -15.89 -31.76
CA ARG A 467 37.37 -17.36 -31.61
C ARG A 467 36.99 -18.14 -32.87
N LEU A 468 36.02 -17.63 -33.63
CA LEU A 468 35.48 -18.28 -34.83
C LEU A 468 36.29 -17.96 -36.09
N ARG A 469 36.97 -16.81 -36.19
CA ARG A 469 37.87 -16.51 -37.32
C ARG A 469 38.95 -17.59 -37.56
N PRO A 470 39.73 -18.04 -36.55
CA PRO A 470 40.69 -19.12 -36.76
C PRO A 470 40.03 -20.49 -37.02
N ALA A 471 38.85 -20.74 -36.46
CA ALA A 471 38.11 -21.98 -36.72
C ALA A 471 37.52 -22.03 -38.15
N LEU A 472 37.04 -20.90 -38.68
CA LEU A 472 36.57 -20.77 -40.06
C LEU A 472 37.72 -20.71 -41.07
N SER A 473 38.87 -20.11 -40.74
CA SER A 473 40.05 -20.18 -41.62
C SER A 473 40.60 -21.61 -41.73
N ALA A 474 40.57 -22.37 -40.63
CA ALA A 474 40.92 -23.79 -40.64
C ALA A 474 39.93 -24.65 -41.44
N LEU A 475 38.65 -24.25 -41.54
CA LEU A 475 37.63 -24.99 -42.29
C LEU A 475 37.60 -24.66 -43.79
N ILE A 476 38.01 -23.45 -44.18
CA ILE A 476 37.95 -22.95 -45.57
C ILE A 476 39.28 -23.16 -46.33
N GLY A 477 40.34 -23.63 -45.66
CA GLY A 477 41.58 -24.02 -46.33
C GLY A 477 42.30 -22.84 -46.98
N ARG A 478 42.84 -21.94 -46.16
CA ARG A 478 44.00 -21.10 -46.50
C ARG A 478 44.96 -21.04 -45.34
#